data_AF-D6U666-F1
#
_entry.id   AF-D6U666-F1
#
_cell.length_a   1.000
_cell.length_b   1.000
_cell.length_c   1.000
_cell.angle_alpha   90.00
_cell.angle_beta   90.00
_cell.angle_gamma   90.00
#
_symmetry.space_group_name_H-M   'P 1'
#
loop_
_entity.id
_entity.type
_entity.pdbx_description
1 polymer ?
#
loop_
_entity_poly.entity_id
_entity_poly.type
_entity_poly.pdbx_seq_one_letter_code
_entity_poly.pdbx_strand_id
1 'polypeptide(L)'
;MTHAHLPPPPAPSGPIQVVVDLNRCQAYAQCCFFAPSVFKLHGEEALWYDPAPDASQREQVLRAAAACPVQAIFVEWRDGSEPQIRKPVPYE
;
A
#
# COMPACT_ATOMS: atom_id res chain seq x y z
N MET A 1 30.09 25.50 -18.86
CA MET A 1 29.70 24.08 -18.63
C MET A 1 28.30 24.08 -18.07
N THR A 2 27.28 23.98 -18.91
CA THR A 2 25.87 23.98 -18.51
C THR A 2 25.45 22.56 -18.14
N HIS A 3 25.11 22.32 -16.87
CA HIS A 3 24.49 21.05 -16.47
C HIS A 3 23.09 20.96 -17.09
N ALA A 4 22.86 19.93 -17.92
CA ALA A 4 21.54 19.62 -18.43
C ALA A 4 20.67 19.13 -17.26
N HIS A 5 19.67 19.92 -16.87
CA HIS A 5 18.64 19.49 -15.93
C HIS A 5 17.68 18.56 -16.68
N LEU A 6 17.84 17.25 -16.51
CA LEU A 6 16.88 16.28 -17.02
C LEU A 6 15.53 16.50 -16.30
N PRO A 7 14.38 16.50 -16.99
CA PRO A 7 13.08 16.47 -16.32
C PRO A 7 12.99 15.21 -15.44
N PRO A 8 12.31 15.28 -14.29
CA PRO A 8 12.09 14.10 -13.46
C PRO A 8 11.36 13.03 -14.31
N PRO A 9 11.67 11.74 -14.11
CA PRO A 9 10.99 10.67 -14.83
C PRO A 9 9.47 10.78 -14.64
N PRO A 10 8.66 10.40 -15.65
CA PRO A 10 7.21 10.45 -15.54
C PRO A 10 6.77 9.67 -14.31
N ALA A 11 5.74 10.17 -13.61
CA ALA A 11 5.21 9.52 -12.42
C ALA A 11 4.88 8.05 -12.77
N PRO A 12 5.32 7.08 -11.95
CA PRO A 12 5.09 5.67 -12.25
C PRO A 12 3.58 5.45 -12.29
N SER A 13 3.04 4.98 -13.42
CA SER A 13 1.61 4.69 -13.64
C SER A 13 1.30 3.19 -13.54
N GLY A 14 2.27 2.39 -13.10
CA GLY A 14 2.17 0.95 -12.93
C GLY A 14 1.32 0.52 -11.72
N PRO A 15 1.02 -0.78 -11.60
CA PRO A 15 0.27 -1.31 -10.47
C PRO A 15 1.04 -1.12 -9.16
N ILE A 16 0.30 -0.93 -8.07
CA ILE A 16 0.87 -0.78 -6.73
C ILE A 16 0.77 -2.06 -5.92
N GLN A 17 1.72 -2.24 -5.01
CA GLN A 17 1.66 -3.25 -3.95
C GLN A 17 1.51 -2.56 -2.60
N VAL A 18 0.57 -3.05 -1.80
CA VAL A 18 0.32 -2.58 -0.43
C VAL A 18 0.83 -3.64 0.54
N VAL A 19 1.60 -3.21 1.53
CA VAL A 19 2.00 -4.03 2.67
C VAL A 19 1.60 -3.30 3.94
N VAL A 20 0.89 -3.99 4.83
CA VAL A 20 0.58 -3.46 6.16
C VAL A 20 1.33 -4.26 7.20
N ASP A 21 2.12 -3.57 8.03
CA ASP A 21 2.68 -4.14 9.25
C ASP A 21 1.57 -4.26 10.31
N LEU A 22 0.96 -5.45 10.38
CA LEU A 22 -0.12 -5.74 11.32
C LEU A 22 0.35 -5.77 12.78
N ASN A 23 1.65 -5.89 13.06
CA ASN A 23 2.16 -5.78 14.43
C ASN A 23 2.22 -4.32 14.89
N ARG A 24 2.40 -3.38 13.96
CA ARG A 24 2.34 -1.93 14.23
C ARG A 24 0.92 -1.37 14.17
N CYS A 25 0.03 -2.01 13.42
CA CYS A 25 -1.36 -1.59 13.31
C CYS A 25 -2.04 -1.56 14.69
N GLN A 26 -2.68 -0.45 15.03
CA GLN A 26 -3.41 -0.25 16.30
C GLN A 26 -4.91 0.00 16.06
N ALA A 27 -5.45 -0.49 14.94
CA ALA A 27 -6.88 -0.44 14.61
C ALA A 27 -7.57 0.95 14.63
N TYR A 28 -6.83 2.04 14.41
CA TYR A 28 -7.41 3.41 14.32
C TYR A 28 -8.41 3.64 13.18
N ALA A 29 -8.62 2.66 12.29
CA ALA A 29 -9.60 2.66 11.20
C ALA A 29 -9.49 3.78 10.14
N GLN A 30 -8.50 4.67 10.21
CA GLN A 30 -8.39 5.80 9.28
C GLN A 30 -8.20 5.34 7.82
N CYS A 31 -7.46 4.25 7.61
CA CYS A 31 -7.29 3.65 6.29
C CYS A 31 -8.62 3.16 5.69
N CYS A 32 -9.53 2.62 6.50
CA CYS A 32 -10.86 2.20 6.07
C CYS A 32 -11.73 3.39 5.65
N PHE A 33 -11.52 4.58 6.20
CA PHE A 33 -12.25 5.79 5.78
C PHE A 33 -11.76 6.30 4.41
N PHE A 34 -10.45 6.35 4.20
CA PHE A 34 -9.88 6.91 2.97
C PHE A 34 -9.91 5.95 1.78
N ALA A 35 -9.88 4.63 2.01
CA ALA A 35 -9.89 3.61 0.98
C ALA A 35 -10.71 2.38 1.43
N PRO A 36 -12.04 2.51 1.61
CA PRO A 36 -12.92 1.45 2.12
C PRO A 36 -12.98 0.21 1.23
N SER A 37 -12.68 0.34 -0.06
CA SER A 37 -12.60 -0.78 -1.01
C SER A 37 -11.32 -1.59 -0.86
N VAL A 38 -10.27 -1.04 -0.22
CA VAL A 38 -8.96 -1.67 -0.05
C VAL A 38 -8.73 -2.13 1.38
N PHE A 39 -9.22 -1.41 2.39
CA PHE A 39 -9.00 -1.71 3.81
C PHE A 39 -10.33 -1.90 4.55
N LYS A 40 -10.42 -2.95 5.35
CA LYS A 40 -11.61 -3.24 6.16
C LYS A 40 -11.21 -3.78 7.53
N LEU A 41 -11.70 -3.15 8.59
CA LEU A 41 -11.65 -3.76 9.91
C LEU A 41 -12.72 -4.86 10.04
N HIS A 42 -12.32 -5.96 10.65
CA HIS A 42 -13.17 -7.06 11.04
C HIS A 42 -13.14 -7.18 12.56
N GLY A 43 -14.29 -6.98 13.20
CA GLY A 43 -14.34 -6.83 14.66
C GLY A 43 -13.65 -5.54 15.11
N GLU A 44 -13.08 -5.56 16.31
CA GLU A 44 -12.52 -4.36 16.94
C GLU A 44 -11.08 -4.06 16.47
N GLU A 45 -10.28 -5.09 16.15
CA GLU A 45 -8.83 -4.90 15.93
C GLU A 45 -8.28 -5.49 14.62
N ALA A 46 -8.94 -6.46 14.00
CA ALA A 46 -8.36 -7.20 12.88
C ALA A 46 -8.50 -6.42 11.56
N LEU A 47 -7.39 -6.00 10.97
CA LEU A 47 -7.40 -5.33 9.66
C LEU A 47 -7.22 -6.31 8.52
N TRP A 48 -8.17 -6.30 7.59
CA TRP A 48 -8.08 -6.98 6.29
C TRP A 48 -7.78 -5.95 5.21
N TYR A 49 -6.97 -6.34 4.22
CA TYR A 49 -6.65 -5.46 3.10
C TYR A 49 -6.32 -6.22 1.82
N ASP A 50 -6.52 -5.55 0.68
CA ASP A 50 -6.05 -6.02 -0.63
C ASP A 50 -4.57 -5.61 -0.83
N PRO A 51 -3.64 -6.57 -0.96
CA PRO A 51 -2.21 -6.27 -1.16
C PRO A 51 -1.89 -5.80 -2.59
N ALA A 52 -2.79 -5.92 -3.56
CA ALA A 52 -2.58 -5.55 -4.95
C ALA A 52 -3.81 -4.83 -5.52
N PRO A 53 -4.19 -3.67 -4.96
CA PRO A 53 -5.39 -2.96 -5.39
C PRO A 53 -5.22 -2.39 -6.81
N ASP A 54 -6.35 -2.19 -7.47
CA ASP A 54 -6.39 -1.60 -8.82
C ASP A 54 -5.72 -0.22 -8.86
N ALA A 55 -5.12 0.13 -10.00
CA ALA A 55 -4.42 1.40 -10.18
C ALA A 55 -5.31 2.62 -9.93
N SER A 56 -6.63 2.53 -10.16
CA SER A 56 -7.60 3.58 -9.84
C SER A 56 -7.73 3.87 -8.33
N GLN A 57 -7.37 2.92 -7.47
CA GLN A 57 -7.41 3.08 -6.02
C GLN A 57 -6.14 3.74 -5.46
N ARG A 58 -5.12 3.97 -6.28
CA ARG A 58 -3.82 4.53 -5.88
C ARG A 58 -3.94 5.73 -4.97
N GLU A 59 -4.67 6.77 -5.38
CA GLU A 59 -4.73 8.01 -4.62
C GLU A 59 -5.41 7.82 -3.26
N GLN A 60 -6.41 6.94 -3.20
CA GLN A 60 -7.10 6.58 -1.98
C GLN A 60 -6.16 5.82 -1.04
N VAL A 61 -5.39 4.87 -1.57
CA VAL A 61 -4.39 4.10 -0.82
C VAL A 61 -3.26 4.99 -0.29
N LEU A 62 -2.76 5.93 -1.09
CA LEU A 62 -1.73 6.87 -0.66
C LEU A 62 -2.25 7.79 0.45
N ARG A 63 -3.50 8.26 0.36
CA ARG A 63 -4.14 9.03 1.44
C ARG A 63 -4.33 8.18 2.70
N ALA A 64 -4.75 6.92 2.57
CA ALA A 64 -4.88 5.99 3.67
C ALA A 64 -3.53 5.75 4.38
N ALA A 65 -2.45 5.59 3.62
CA ALA A 65 -1.10 5.44 4.17
C ALA A 65 -0.65 6.69 4.93
N ALA A 66 -0.86 7.88 4.37
CA ALA A 66 -0.54 9.15 5.02
C ALA A 66 -1.38 9.41 6.28
N ALA A 67 -2.61 8.91 6.33
CA ALA A 67 -3.47 9.04 7.49
C ALA A 67 -3.03 8.13 8.65
N CYS A 68 -2.44 6.96 8.38
CA CYS A 68 -2.08 5.99 9.42
C CYS A 68 -1.22 6.63 10.54
N PRO A 69 -1.74 6.80 11.77
CA PRO A 69 -1.03 7.55 12.83
C PRO A 69 0.28 6.89 13.27
N VAL A 70 0.35 5.57 13.11
CA VAL A 70 1.49 4.72 13.47
C VAL A 70 2.33 4.34 12.25
N GLN A 71 2.04 4.88 11.07
CA GLN A 71 2.77 4.65 9.82
C GLN A 71 3.01 3.15 9.51
N ALA A 72 1.95 2.35 9.61
CA ALA A 72 2.00 0.90 9.40
C ALA A 72 1.79 0.46 7.94
N ILE A 73 1.43 1.38 7.04
CA ILE A 73 1.07 1.08 5.64
C ILE A 73 2.21 1.50 4.72
N PHE A 74 2.68 0.57 3.89
CA PHE A 74 3.71 0.77 2.88
C PHE A 74 3.12 0.54 1.49
N VAL A 75 3.50 1.39 0.53
CA VAL A 75 3.03 1.34 -0.85
C VAL A 75 4.23 1.34 -1.78
N GLU A 76 4.36 0.30 -2.60
CA GLU A 76 5.44 0.14 -3.57
C GLU A 76 4.90 0.16 -5.01
N TRP A 77 5.68 0.71 -5.92
CA TRP A 77 5.41 0.67 -7.36
C TRP A 77 5.96 -0.64 -7.92
N ARG A 78 5.12 -1.41 -8.64
CA ARG A 78 5.63 -2.56 -9.40
C ARG A 78 6.03 -2.11 -10.79
N ASP A 79 7.32 -2.08 -11.05
CA ASP A 79 7.87 -1.86 -12.39
C ASP A 79 7.82 -3.15 -13.22
N GLY A 80 6.63 -3.68 -13.53
CA GLY A 80 6.43 -4.78 -14.50
C GLY A 80 7.19 -6.10 -14.28
N SER A 81 8.04 -6.23 -13.25
CA SER A 81 8.81 -7.42 -12.93
C SER A 81 8.04 -8.29 -11.93
N GLU A 82 7.83 -9.55 -12.31
CA GLU A 82 7.01 -10.59 -11.68
C GLU A 82 6.94 -10.53 -10.14
N PRO A 83 5.73 -10.54 -9.53
CA PRO A 83 5.54 -10.80 -8.11
C PRO A 83 6.04 -12.18 -7.68
N GLN A 84 7.06 -12.21 -6.82
CA GLN A 84 7.35 -13.38 -6.00
C GLN A 84 6.20 -13.60 -5.01
N ILE A 85 5.30 -14.51 -5.39
CA ILE A 85 4.30 -15.11 -4.52
C ILE A 85 5.02 -15.65 -3.29
N ARG A 86 4.77 -15.03 -2.13
CA ARG A 86 5.24 -15.56 -0.85
C ARG A 86 4.54 -16.89 -0.66
N LYS A 87 5.25 -18.00 -0.87
CA LYS A 87 4.71 -19.35 -0.61
C LYS A 87 4.26 -19.40 0.86
N PRO A 88 3.10 -20.01 1.16
CA PRO A 88 2.67 -20.16 2.54
C PRO A 88 3.75 -20.93 3.32
N VAL A 89 4.09 -20.43 4.51
CA VAL A 89 4.91 -21.16 5.47
C VAL A 89 4.06 -22.34 5.95
N PRO A 90 4.47 -23.60 5.72
CA PRO A 90 3.78 -24.73 6.33
C PRO A 90 3.93 -24.61 7.85
N TYR A 91 2.83 -24.75 8.58
CA TYR A 91 2.87 -24.91 10.02
C TYR A 91 3.32 -26.35 10.31
N GLU A 92 4.57 -26.52 10.74
CA GLU A 92 5.03 -27.73 11.45
C GLU A 92 4.62 -27.65 12.93
#